data_AF-A0A420BUP5-F1
#
_entry.id   AF-A0A420BUP5-F1
#
_cell.length_a   1.000
_cell.length_b   1.000
_cell.length_c   1.000
_cell.angle_alpha   90.00
_cell.angle_beta   90.00
_cell.angle_gamma   90.00
#
_symmetry.space_group_name_H-M   'P 1'
#
loop_
_entity.id
_entity.type
_entity.pdbx_description
1 polymer ?
#
loop_
_entity_poly.entity_id
_entity_poly.type
_entity_poly.pdbx_seq_one_letter_code
_entity_poly.pdbx_strand_id
1 'polypeptide(L)'
;MPEPRTIPVEAARAAVLASGQLAAIDGPYFLAATDTEWSDIHVDREPPIAARVVITRLGQQPRKVTISWAEYEQQESNDPEWNELRARKPMAIFGSEVERHAYRVVFADILAPLLDPRPAAPADPEPGDTREEQAARDWAAEIEAAQTILDIDTIDREARAARAFRADAEGTALHRQLRAKRKALAEAPAGTDADPWAPAPSANVPVAIERTPEARPAVRRPQDHLPGNRASRRAAKRKGGRRR
;
A
#
# COMPACT_ATOMS: atom_id res chain seq x y z
N MET A 1 8.85 -24.89 21.57
CA MET A 1 7.76 -24.19 20.84
C MET A 1 8.43 -23.11 20.03
N PRO A 2 8.50 -23.20 18.69
CA PRO A 2 9.08 -22.12 17.89
C PRO A 2 8.23 -20.86 18.13
N GLU A 3 8.88 -19.77 18.54
CA GLU A 3 8.21 -18.47 18.70
C GLU A 3 7.46 -18.10 17.41
N PRO A 4 6.24 -17.54 17.50
CA PRO A 4 5.54 -17.08 16.32
C PRO A 4 6.42 -16.03 15.65
N ARG A 5 6.83 -16.33 14.40
CA ARG A 5 7.65 -15.45 13.57
C ARG A 5 7.04 -14.06 13.63
N THR A 6 7.79 -13.11 14.20
CA THR A 6 7.32 -11.73 14.27
C THR A 6 7.14 -11.23 12.83
N ILE A 7 5.93 -10.79 12.49
CA ILE A 7 5.61 -10.31 11.15
C ILE A 7 6.51 -9.10 10.84
N PRO A 8 7.27 -9.10 9.73
CA PRO A 8 8.04 -7.94 9.31
C PRO A 8 7.15 -6.71 9.17
N VAL A 9 7.65 -5.52 9.53
CA VAL A 9 6.86 -4.27 9.45
C VAL A 9 6.30 -4.04 8.03
N GLU A 10 7.08 -4.38 7.00
CA GLU A 10 6.67 -4.26 5.60
C GLU A 10 5.48 -5.17 5.26
N ALA A 11 5.46 -6.40 5.81
CA ALA A 11 4.35 -7.33 5.62
C ALA A 11 3.09 -6.86 6.35
N ALA A 12 3.24 -6.34 7.58
CA ALA A 12 2.12 -5.74 8.33
C ALA A 12 1.57 -4.51 7.59
N ARG A 13 2.44 -3.62 7.12
CA ARG A 13 2.08 -2.43 6.34
C ARG A 13 1.35 -2.82 5.05
N ALA A 14 1.86 -3.80 4.31
CA ALA A 14 1.25 -4.27 3.06
C ALA A 14 -0.17 -4.82 3.30
N ALA A 15 -0.38 -5.62 4.35
CA ALA A 15 -1.69 -6.17 4.69
C ALA A 15 -2.68 -5.07 5.10
N VAL A 16 -2.23 -4.12 5.92
CA VAL A 16 -3.05 -2.98 6.35
C VAL A 16 -3.42 -2.09 5.16
N LEU A 17 -2.48 -1.80 4.24
CA LEU A 17 -2.78 -1.05 3.02
C LEU A 17 -3.77 -1.81 2.11
N ALA A 18 -3.57 -3.12 1.93
CA ALA A 18 -4.44 -3.95 1.11
C ALA A 18 -5.88 -4.01 1.63
N SER A 19 -6.08 -3.85 2.94
CA SER A 19 -7.42 -3.82 3.55
C SER A 19 -8.22 -2.55 3.22
N GLY A 20 -7.54 -1.46 2.80
CA GLY A 20 -8.16 -0.15 2.63
C GLY A 20 -8.62 0.53 3.92
N GLN A 21 -8.33 -0.04 5.10
CA GLN A 21 -8.80 0.47 6.40
C GLN A 21 -7.89 1.55 7.02
N LEU A 22 -6.69 1.75 6.46
CA LEU A 22 -5.76 2.78 6.94
C LEU A 22 -6.19 4.15 6.42
N ALA A 23 -6.55 5.05 7.33
CA ALA A 23 -6.87 6.43 6.99
C ALA A 23 -5.62 7.31 6.95
N ALA A 24 -4.78 7.22 8.00
CA ALA A 24 -3.55 7.98 8.12
C ALA A 24 -2.57 7.29 9.08
N ILE A 25 -1.29 7.54 8.87
CA ILE A 25 -0.22 7.22 9.81
C ILE A 25 0.74 8.39 9.86
N ASP A 26 1.16 8.77 11.07
CA ASP A 26 2.02 9.91 11.33
C ASP A 26 3.09 9.55 12.37
N GLY A 27 4.31 10.04 12.15
CA GLY A 27 5.53 9.59 12.84
C GLY A 27 6.36 8.56 12.05
N PRO A 28 7.30 7.86 12.71
CA PRO A 28 7.54 7.83 14.15
C PRO A 28 8.08 9.15 14.72
N TYR A 29 7.67 9.46 15.94
CA TYR A 29 8.21 10.54 16.75
C TYR A 29 9.03 9.96 17.91
N PHE A 30 10.08 10.66 18.32
CA PHE A 30 11.01 10.26 19.36
C PHE A 30 10.99 11.28 20.50
N LEU A 31 11.16 10.79 21.73
CA LEU A 31 11.34 11.61 22.92
C LEU A 31 12.77 11.42 23.43
N ALA A 32 13.58 12.47 23.39
CA ALA A 32 14.95 12.46 23.90
C ALA A 32 14.98 12.44 25.44
N ALA A 33 16.12 12.02 26.02
CA ALA A 33 16.28 11.94 27.47
C ALA A 33 16.25 13.30 28.18
N THR A 34 16.69 14.33 27.48
CA THR A 34 16.85 15.70 27.98
C THR A 34 15.70 16.61 27.59
N ASP A 35 14.76 16.13 26.78
CA ASP A 35 13.69 16.93 26.20
C ASP A 35 12.31 16.47 26.67
N THR A 36 11.35 17.37 26.58
CA THR A 36 9.92 17.11 26.83
C THR A 36 9.11 17.12 25.53
N GLU A 37 9.70 17.59 24.43
CA GLU A 37 9.06 17.65 23.12
C GLU A 37 9.30 16.39 22.29
N TRP A 38 8.30 16.05 21.47
CA TRP A 38 8.39 14.94 20.54
C TRP A 38 8.94 15.42 19.20
N SER A 39 10.03 14.81 18.75
CA SER A 39 10.70 15.15 17.48
C SER A 39 10.48 14.06 16.43
N ASP A 40 10.40 14.42 15.16
CA ASP A 40 10.36 13.47 14.03
C ASP A 40 11.73 12.84 13.74
N ILE A 41 12.80 13.44 14.27
CA ILE A 41 14.18 12.97 14.15
C ILE A 41 14.82 12.81 15.53
N HIS A 42 15.62 11.76 15.69
CA HIS A 42 16.48 11.56 16.86
C HIS A 42 17.95 11.68 16.44
N VAL A 43 18.66 12.66 16.98
CA VAL A 43 20.05 12.98 16.59
C VAL A 43 21.05 12.75 17.73
N ASP A 44 20.56 12.44 18.93
CA ASP A 44 21.41 12.28 20.10
C ASP A 44 22.19 10.96 20.10
N ARG A 45 23.30 10.97 20.86
CA ARG A 45 24.13 9.78 21.06
C ARG A 45 23.47 8.76 21.99
N GLU A 46 22.71 9.24 22.95
CA GLU A 46 21.93 8.39 23.85
C GLU A 46 20.64 7.93 23.15
N PRO A 47 20.15 6.72 23.45
CA PRO A 47 18.87 6.30 22.91
C PRO A 47 17.73 7.19 23.41
N PRO A 48 16.64 7.32 22.62
CA PRO A 48 15.46 8.04 23.08
C PRO A 48 14.84 7.33 24.28
N ILE A 49 14.06 8.04 25.10
CA ILE A 49 13.25 7.42 26.16
C ILE A 49 12.16 6.55 25.53
N ALA A 50 11.52 7.07 24.49
CA ALA A 50 10.40 6.41 23.85
C ALA A 50 10.25 6.86 22.39
N ALA A 51 9.52 6.05 21.62
CA ALA A 51 9.02 6.43 20.31
C ALA A 51 7.51 6.24 20.23
N ARG A 52 6.86 7.07 19.43
CA ARG A 52 5.41 7.14 19.28
C ARG A 52 5.02 7.21 17.81
N VAL A 53 3.95 6.50 17.47
CA VAL A 53 3.26 6.63 16.18
C VAL A 53 1.80 7.01 16.44
N VAL A 54 1.28 7.91 15.61
CA VAL A 54 -0.15 8.23 15.58
C VAL A 54 -0.76 7.54 14.38
N ILE A 55 -1.68 6.63 14.60
CA ILE A 55 -2.28 5.82 13.55
C ILE A 55 -3.79 5.96 13.57
N THR A 56 -4.39 6.09 12.40
CA THR A 56 -5.83 6.33 12.25
C THR A 56 -6.42 5.26 11.34
N ARG A 57 -7.43 4.55 11.86
CA ARG A 57 -8.25 3.61 11.11
C ARG A 57 -9.54 4.29 10.66
N LEU A 58 -10.04 3.94 9.49
CA LEU A 58 -11.31 4.49 8.98
C LEU A 58 -12.44 4.28 10.00
N GLY A 59 -13.22 5.34 10.22
CA GLY A 59 -14.33 5.34 11.18
C GLY A 59 -13.90 5.36 12.65
N GLN A 60 -12.60 5.50 12.96
CA GLN A 60 -12.09 5.55 14.33
C GLN A 60 -11.29 6.83 14.59
N GLN A 61 -11.20 7.23 15.86
CA GLN A 61 -10.36 8.35 16.27
C GLN A 61 -8.87 7.98 16.18
N PRO A 62 -7.97 8.95 15.88
CA PRO A 62 -6.54 8.71 15.86
C PRO A 62 -6.03 8.13 17.18
N ARG A 63 -5.28 7.03 17.12
CA ARG A 63 -4.71 6.36 18.29
C ARG A 63 -3.22 6.64 18.38
N LYS A 64 -2.76 7.03 19.58
CA LYS A 64 -1.34 7.23 19.89
C LYS A 64 -0.79 5.95 20.48
N VAL A 65 0.19 5.35 19.83
CA VAL A 65 0.85 4.13 20.27
C VAL A 65 2.31 4.46 20.56
N THR A 66 2.76 4.12 21.77
CA THR A 66 4.09 4.50 22.28
C THR A 66 4.77 3.26 22.84
N ILE A 67 6.07 3.10 22.56
CA ILE A 67 6.93 2.08 23.16
C ILE A 67 8.14 2.77 23.77
N SER A 68 8.55 2.32 24.95
CA SER A 68 9.78 2.81 25.58
C SER A 68 11.01 2.10 25.01
N TRP A 69 12.15 2.79 24.96
CA TRP A 69 13.40 2.16 24.55
C TRP A 69 13.81 1.02 25.48
N ALA A 70 13.58 1.17 26.78
CA ALA A 70 13.85 0.14 27.78
C ALA A 70 13.02 -1.14 27.53
N GLU A 71 11.75 -1.01 27.16
CA GLU A 71 10.91 -2.15 26.77
C GLU A 71 11.41 -2.80 25.48
N TYR A 72 11.82 -1.99 24.51
CA TYR A 72 12.41 -2.49 23.27
C TYR A 72 13.70 -3.26 23.52
N GLU A 73 14.63 -2.75 24.33
CA GLU A 73 15.90 -3.42 24.66
C GLU A 73 15.72 -4.81 25.24
N GLN A 74 14.68 -5.02 26.06
CA GLN A 74 14.37 -6.32 26.65
C GLN A 74 13.89 -7.36 25.62
N GLN A 75 13.50 -6.93 24.41
CA GLN A 75 13.10 -7.82 23.33
C GLN A 75 14.34 -8.35 22.59
N GLU A 76 15.11 -9.25 23.20
CA GLU A 76 16.14 -10.00 22.49
C GLU A 76 15.48 -11.02 21.56
N SER A 77 15.90 -11.06 20.30
CA SER A 77 15.47 -12.09 19.37
C SER A 77 16.42 -13.28 19.45
N ASN A 78 15.90 -14.48 19.27
CA ASN A 78 16.71 -15.69 19.08
C ASN A 78 17.42 -15.73 17.70
N ASP A 79 17.25 -14.71 16.87
CA ASP A 79 17.89 -14.56 15.54
C ASP A 79 19.17 -13.69 15.62
N PRO A 80 20.38 -14.29 15.46
CA PRO A 80 21.63 -13.56 15.51
C PRO A 80 21.79 -12.51 14.40
N GLU A 81 21.27 -12.77 13.20
CA GLU A 81 21.37 -11.82 12.07
C GLU A 81 20.51 -10.58 12.32
N TRP A 82 19.32 -10.79 12.91
CA TRP A 82 18.46 -9.70 13.34
C TRP A 82 19.11 -8.85 14.44
N ASN A 83 19.74 -9.48 15.43
CA ASN A 83 20.44 -8.79 16.50
C ASN A 83 21.62 -7.97 15.95
N GLU A 84 22.36 -8.48 14.96
CA GLU A 84 23.43 -7.73 14.31
C GLU A 84 22.88 -6.51 13.52
N LEU A 85 21.79 -6.69 12.78
CA LEU A 85 21.13 -5.60 12.06
C LEU A 85 20.65 -4.50 13.03
N ARG A 86 20.07 -4.92 14.15
CA ARG A 86 19.63 -4.04 15.23
C ARG A 86 20.79 -3.25 15.84
N ALA A 87 21.92 -3.90 16.12
CA ALA A 87 23.11 -3.23 16.63
C ALA A 87 23.68 -2.21 15.63
N ARG A 88 23.59 -2.49 14.32
CA ARG A 88 24.08 -1.61 13.26
C ARG A 88 23.21 -0.38 13.03
N LYS A 89 21.88 -0.52 13.18
CA LYS A 89 20.90 0.55 12.89
C LYS A 89 19.82 0.68 13.99
N PRO A 90 20.21 0.94 15.24
CA PRO A 90 19.31 0.88 16.38
C PRO A 90 18.08 1.78 16.24
N MET A 91 18.27 3.04 15.82
CA MET A 91 17.16 4.01 15.71
C MET A 91 16.17 3.67 14.60
N ALA A 92 16.67 3.23 13.44
CA ALA A 92 15.80 2.89 12.30
C ALA A 92 14.96 1.63 12.59
N ILE A 93 15.55 0.64 13.26
CA ILE A 93 14.84 -0.58 13.66
C ILE A 93 13.84 -0.26 14.77
N PHE A 94 14.19 0.57 15.75
CA PHE A 94 13.25 0.97 16.80
C PHE A 94 12.04 1.74 16.26
N GLY A 95 12.25 2.71 15.36
CA GLY A 95 11.14 3.41 14.70
C GLY A 95 10.22 2.45 13.92
N SER A 96 10.81 1.46 13.24
CA SER A 96 10.08 0.40 12.54
C SER A 96 9.29 -0.52 13.49
N GLU A 97 9.83 -0.77 14.69
CA GLU A 97 9.16 -1.60 15.70
C GLU A 97 7.95 -0.89 16.31
N VAL A 98 8.06 0.42 16.57
CA VAL A 98 6.91 1.22 17.03
C VAL A 98 5.81 1.24 15.98
N GLU A 99 6.15 1.38 14.70
CA GLU A 99 5.18 1.28 13.62
C GLU A 99 4.52 -0.10 13.57
N ARG A 100 5.30 -1.18 13.66
CA ARG A 100 4.79 -2.56 13.70
C ARG A 100 3.83 -2.76 14.86
N HIS A 101 4.18 -2.27 16.05
CA HIS A 101 3.34 -2.35 17.22
C HIS A 101 2.03 -1.56 17.04
N ALA A 102 2.10 -0.39 16.43
CA ALA A 102 0.91 0.39 16.09
C ALA A 102 -0.05 -0.40 15.17
N TYR A 103 0.48 -1.10 14.17
CA TYR A 103 -0.33 -1.99 13.33
C TYR A 103 -0.94 -3.15 14.13
N ARG A 104 -0.16 -3.81 15.01
CA ARG A 104 -0.66 -4.90 15.86
C ARG A 104 -1.78 -4.44 16.80
N VAL A 105 -1.71 -3.22 17.31
CA VAL A 105 -2.68 -2.67 18.25
C VAL A 105 -3.97 -2.21 17.57
N VAL A 106 -3.90 -1.66 16.35
CA VAL A 106 -5.06 -1.03 15.67
C VAL A 106 -5.69 -1.91 14.59
N PHE A 107 -4.91 -2.82 14.02
CA PHE A 107 -5.32 -3.72 12.93
C PHE A 107 -5.08 -5.18 13.31
N ALA A 108 -5.24 -5.53 14.59
CA ALA A 108 -5.07 -6.88 15.10
C ALA A 108 -5.88 -7.92 14.32
N ASP A 109 -7.12 -7.58 13.95
CA ASP A 109 -8.04 -8.38 13.15
C ASP A 109 -7.51 -8.67 11.74
N ILE A 110 -6.84 -7.69 11.13
CA ILE A 110 -6.26 -7.83 9.78
C ILE A 110 -4.99 -8.66 9.81
N LEU A 111 -4.22 -8.55 10.90
CA LEU A 111 -2.93 -9.25 11.06
C LEU A 111 -3.08 -10.65 11.66
N ALA A 112 -4.20 -10.96 12.33
CA ALA A 112 -4.43 -12.28 12.93
C ALA A 112 -4.23 -13.45 11.94
N PRO A 113 -4.73 -13.41 10.68
CA PRO A 113 -4.50 -14.48 9.70
C PRO A 113 -3.03 -14.67 9.29
N LEU A 114 -2.17 -13.67 9.52
CA LEU A 114 -0.74 -13.73 9.21
C LEU A 114 0.08 -14.26 10.39
N LEU A 115 -0.43 -14.11 11.62
CA LEU A 115 0.23 -14.58 12.85
C LEU A 115 -0.03 -16.07 13.11
N ASP A 116 -1.21 -16.56 12.74
CA ASP A 116 -1.56 -17.97 12.83
C ASP A 116 -2.02 -18.48 11.45
N PRO A 117 -1.14 -19.15 10.68
CA PRO A 117 -1.53 -19.79 9.43
C PRO A 117 -2.33 -21.08 9.66
N ARG A 118 -2.86 -21.31 10.86
CA ARG A 118 -3.97 -22.24 11.05
C ARG A 118 -5.13 -21.73 10.20
N PRO A 119 -5.82 -22.59 9.41
CA PRO A 119 -7.00 -22.14 8.67
C PRO A 119 -7.91 -21.49 9.69
N ALA A 120 -8.21 -20.20 9.49
CA ALA A 120 -9.09 -19.46 10.37
C ALA A 120 -10.28 -20.36 10.68
N ALA A 121 -10.45 -20.73 11.95
CA ALA A 121 -11.70 -21.31 12.38
C ALA A 121 -12.77 -20.34 11.87
N PRO A 122 -13.79 -20.81 11.13
CA PRO A 122 -14.82 -19.92 10.65
C PRO A 122 -15.32 -19.13 11.86
N ALA A 123 -15.32 -17.81 11.75
CA ALA A 123 -16.00 -16.97 12.71
C ALA A 123 -17.39 -17.58 12.93
N ASP A 124 -17.79 -17.72 14.20
CA ASP A 124 -19.08 -18.30 14.55
C ASP A 124 -20.17 -17.68 13.66
N PRO A 125 -21.09 -18.51 13.12
CA PRO A 125 -21.94 -18.13 12.02
C PRO A 125 -22.88 -17.00 12.43
N GLU A 126 -22.76 -15.84 11.77
CA GLU A 126 -23.95 -15.05 11.44
C GLU A 126 -24.97 -16.00 10.79
N PRO A 127 -26.26 -15.95 11.16
CA PRO A 127 -27.26 -16.87 10.64
C PRO A 127 -27.50 -16.56 9.15
N GLY A 128 -26.78 -17.28 8.29
CA GLY A 128 -26.78 -17.07 6.84
C GLY A 128 -25.73 -17.94 6.16
N ASP A 129 -25.83 -19.24 6.39
CA ASP A 129 -25.02 -20.28 5.76
C ASP A 129 -25.10 -20.16 4.21
N THR A 130 -24.07 -19.57 3.60
CA THR A 130 -23.94 -19.43 2.13
C THR A 130 -22.65 -20.04 1.61
N ARG A 131 -21.90 -20.79 2.44
CA ARG A 131 -20.61 -21.35 2.00
C ARG A 131 -20.79 -22.57 1.09
N GLU A 132 -21.90 -23.30 1.24
CA GLU A 132 -22.32 -24.34 0.29
C GLU A 132 -23.02 -23.73 -0.94
N GLU A 133 -23.77 -22.64 -0.80
CA GLU A 133 -24.37 -21.92 -1.94
C GLU A 133 -23.33 -21.22 -2.84
N GLN A 134 -22.22 -20.73 -2.27
CA GLN A 134 -21.14 -20.11 -3.05
C GLN A 134 -20.32 -21.12 -3.88
N ALA A 135 -20.29 -22.39 -3.48
CA ALA A 135 -19.68 -23.46 -4.28
C ALA A 135 -20.56 -23.86 -5.49
N ALA A 136 -21.86 -23.53 -5.45
CA ALA A 136 -22.83 -23.73 -6.53
C ALA A 136 -23.04 -22.48 -7.40
N ARG A 137 -22.35 -21.37 -7.11
CA ARG A 137 -22.51 -20.09 -7.81
C ARG A 137 -21.83 -20.13 -9.18
N ASP A 138 -22.61 -19.96 -10.23
CA ASP A 138 -22.11 -19.92 -11.62
C ASP A 138 -21.54 -18.52 -11.93
N TRP A 139 -20.28 -18.34 -11.57
CA TRP A 139 -19.55 -17.10 -11.82
C TRP A 139 -19.52 -16.70 -13.30
N ALA A 140 -19.53 -17.66 -14.23
CA ALA A 140 -19.48 -17.35 -15.65
C ALA A 140 -20.80 -16.70 -16.10
N ALA A 141 -21.93 -17.22 -15.63
CA ALA A 141 -23.25 -16.64 -15.90
C ALA A 141 -23.40 -15.25 -15.29
N GLU A 142 -22.88 -15.02 -14.08
CA GLU A 142 -22.96 -13.71 -13.42
C GLU A 142 -22.10 -12.64 -14.09
N ILE A 143 -20.89 -13.00 -14.52
CA ILE A 143 -20.03 -12.11 -15.31
C ILE A 143 -20.73 -11.73 -16.61
N GLU A 144 -21.40 -12.68 -17.27
CA GLU A 144 -22.13 -12.41 -18.50
C GLU A 144 -23.35 -11.49 -18.28
N ALA A 145 -24.09 -11.70 -17.19
CA ALA A 145 -25.28 -10.93 -16.83
C ALA A 145 -24.97 -9.49 -16.34
N ALA A 146 -23.75 -9.23 -15.87
CA ALA A 146 -23.36 -7.91 -15.38
C ALA A 146 -23.55 -6.81 -16.44
N GLN A 147 -24.18 -5.70 -16.03
CA GLN A 147 -24.53 -4.60 -16.92
C GLN A 147 -23.69 -3.34 -16.66
N THR A 148 -23.11 -3.21 -15.47
CA THR A 148 -22.29 -2.05 -15.09
C THR A 148 -20.87 -2.46 -14.66
N ILE A 149 -19.96 -1.50 -14.69
CA ILE A 149 -18.58 -1.70 -14.20
C ILE A 149 -18.60 -2.00 -12.69
N LEU A 150 -19.50 -1.37 -11.93
CA LEU A 150 -19.65 -1.62 -10.49
C LEU A 150 -20.10 -3.06 -10.20
N ASP A 151 -20.97 -3.63 -11.04
CA ASP A 151 -21.38 -5.04 -10.92
C ASP A 151 -20.17 -5.95 -11.14
N ILE A 152 -19.36 -5.68 -12.16
CA ILE A 152 -18.15 -6.46 -12.45
C ILE A 152 -17.11 -6.35 -11.32
N ASP A 153 -16.89 -5.15 -10.77
CA ASP A 153 -15.94 -4.96 -9.68
C ASP A 153 -16.44 -5.65 -8.39
N THR A 154 -17.76 -5.71 -8.18
CA THR A 154 -18.38 -6.48 -7.08
C THR A 154 -18.17 -7.99 -7.28
N ILE A 155 -18.44 -8.50 -8.48
CA ILE A 155 -18.23 -9.92 -8.83
C ILE A 155 -16.75 -10.30 -8.71
N ASP A 156 -15.80 -9.46 -9.12
CA ASP A 156 -14.35 -9.74 -8.97
C ASP A 156 -13.97 -9.90 -7.50
N ARG A 157 -14.46 -9.01 -6.63
CA ARG A 157 -14.21 -9.09 -5.19
C ARG A 157 -14.79 -10.36 -4.58
N GLU A 158 -16.05 -10.70 -4.91
CA GLU A 158 -16.72 -11.88 -4.38
C GLU A 158 -16.09 -13.18 -4.91
N ALA A 159 -15.78 -13.25 -6.21
CA ALA A 159 -15.10 -14.38 -6.83
C ALA A 159 -13.70 -14.62 -6.23
N ARG A 160 -12.96 -13.55 -5.90
CA ARG A 160 -11.66 -13.67 -5.20
C ARG A 160 -11.83 -14.16 -3.77
N ALA A 161 -12.82 -13.66 -3.04
CA ALA A 161 -13.12 -14.12 -1.68
C ALA A 161 -13.48 -15.62 -1.67
N ALA A 162 -14.26 -16.07 -2.67
CA ALA A 162 -14.62 -17.47 -2.87
C ALA A 162 -13.50 -18.33 -3.49
N ARG A 163 -12.35 -17.74 -3.85
CA ARG A 163 -11.23 -18.41 -4.56
C ARG A 163 -11.66 -19.08 -5.88
N ALA A 164 -12.59 -18.46 -6.61
CA ALA A 164 -13.08 -18.95 -7.90
C ALA A 164 -12.01 -18.88 -9.00
N PHE A 165 -11.07 -17.92 -8.92
CA PHE A 165 -9.94 -17.82 -9.84
C PHE A 165 -8.79 -18.77 -9.47
N ARG A 166 -9.01 -20.06 -9.71
CA ARG A 166 -7.99 -21.10 -9.52
C ARG A 166 -6.88 -20.98 -10.58
N ALA A 167 -5.70 -21.50 -10.25
CA ALA A 167 -4.56 -21.54 -11.16
C ALA A 167 -4.64 -22.71 -12.17
N ASP A 168 -5.85 -23.05 -12.59
CA ASP A 168 -6.17 -24.05 -13.61
C ASP A 168 -6.73 -23.37 -14.87
N ALA A 169 -7.04 -24.17 -15.89
CA ALA A 169 -7.54 -23.65 -17.16
C ALA A 169 -8.89 -22.94 -17.00
N GLU A 170 -9.76 -23.46 -16.14
CA GLU A 170 -11.12 -22.95 -15.89
C GLU A 170 -11.08 -21.59 -15.16
N GLY A 171 -10.34 -21.50 -14.05
CA GLY A 171 -10.16 -20.25 -13.31
C GLY A 171 -9.46 -19.17 -14.13
N THR A 172 -8.52 -19.57 -15.00
CA THR A 172 -7.89 -18.63 -15.94
C THR A 172 -8.87 -18.13 -17.00
N ALA A 173 -9.72 -19.01 -17.54
CA ALA A 173 -10.76 -18.64 -18.51
C ALA A 173 -11.78 -17.68 -17.90
N LEU A 174 -12.23 -17.95 -16.67
CA LEU A 174 -13.15 -17.09 -15.91
C LEU A 174 -12.56 -15.70 -15.69
N HIS A 175 -11.30 -15.60 -15.27
CA HIS A 175 -10.63 -14.31 -15.08
C HIS A 175 -10.46 -13.53 -16.39
N ARG A 176 -10.23 -14.21 -17.52
CA ARG A 176 -10.21 -13.58 -18.84
C ARG A 176 -11.59 -13.06 -19.24
N GLN A 177 -12.65 -13.82 -19.00
CA GLN A 177 -14.03 -13.42 -19.27
C GLN A 177 -14.39 -12.15 -18.48
N LEU A 178 -14.04 -12.09 -17.19
CA LEU A 178 -14.27 -10.91 -16.36
C LEU A 178 -13.58 -9.67 -16.93
N ARG A 179 -12.29 -9.78 -17.30
CA ARG A 179 -11.54 -8.67 -17.91
C ARG A 179 -12.12 -8.22 -19.24
N ALA A 180 -12.54 -9.17 -20.08
CA ALA A 180 -13.14 -8.89 -21.38
C ALA A 180 -14.46 -8.13 -21.22
N LYS A 181 -15.32 -8.58 -20.29
CA LYS A 181 -16.60 -7.93 -19.99
C LYS A 181 -16.41 -6.52 -19.40
N ARG A 182 -15.48 -6.36 -18.46
CA ARG A 182 -15.11 -5.04 -17.90
C ARG A 182 -14.68 -4.07 -18.99
N LYS A 183 -13.83 -4.55 -19.92
CA LYS A 183 -13.37 -3.77 -21.07
C LYS A 183 -14.54 -3.40 -22.00
N ALA A 184 -15.41 -4.36 -22.32
CA ALA A 184 -16.58 -4.11 -23.17
C ALA A 184 -17.55 -3.08 -22.56
N LEU A 185 -17.77 -3.10 -21.24
CA LEU A 185 -18.60 -2.11 -20.55
C LEU A 185 -17.94 -0.72 -20.47
N ALA A 186 -16.61 -0.67 -20.42
CA ALA A 186 -15.86 0.60 -20.46
C ALA A 186 -15.77 1.21 -21.87
N GLU A 187 -15.77 0.36 -22.91
CA GLU A 187 -15.74 0.78 -24.32
C GLU A 187 -17.14 0.95 -24.92
N ALA A 188 -18.20 0.53 -24.22
CA ALA A 188 -19.57 0.79 -24.63
C ALA A 188 -19.79 2.30 -24.69
N PRO A 189 -20.28 2.84 -25.84
CA PRO A 189 -20.57 4.25 -25.94
C PRO A 189 -21.62 4.57 -24.89
N ALA A 190 -21.26 5.45 -23.94
CA ALA A 190 -22.19 5.97 -22.95
C ALA A 190 -23.44 6.42 -23.71
N GLY A 191 -24.54 5.71 -23.49
CA GLY A 191 -25.86 6.17 -23.87
C GLY A 191 -26.00 7.60 -23.36
N THR A 192 -26.46 8.48 -24.23
CA THR A 192 -26.72 9.89 -23.98
C THR A 192 -27.50 10.10 -22.68
N ASP A 193 -26.78 10.31 -21.59
CA ASP A 193 -27.28 10.90 -20.36
C ASP A 193 -26.32 12.00 -19.97
N ALA A 194 -26.92 13.18 -19.81
CA ALA A 194 -26.29 14.48 -19.73
C ALA A 194 -25.16 14.51 -18.69
N ASP A 195 -24.01 14.98 -19.13
CA ASP A 195 -22.90 15.38 -18.28
C ASP A 195 -23.38 16.50 -17.33
N PRO A 196 -23.45 16.29 -16.01
CA PRO A 196 -23.81 17.34 -15.05
C PRO A 196 -22.72 18.43 -14.97
N TRP A 197 -21.60 18.26 -15.67
CA TRP A 197 -20.50 19.22 -15.76
C TRP A 197 -20.33 19.85 -17.14
N ALA A 198 -21.30 19.70 -18.05
CA ALA A 198 -21.27 20.39 -19.33
C ALA A 198 -21.26 21.93 -19.09
N PRO A 199 -20.20 22.66 -19.48
CA PRO A 199 -20.19 24.10 -19.35
C PRO A 199 -21.27 24.69 -20.25
N ALA A 200 -22.14 25.54 -19.68
CA ALA A 200 -23.16 26.25 -20.43
C ALA A 200 -22.52 26.98 -21.64
N PRO A 201 -23.19 27.02 -22.81
CA PRO A 201 -22.70 27.78 -23.95
C PRO A 201 -22.70 29.27 -23.61
N SER A 202 -21.55 29.77 -23.18
CA SER A 202 -21.33 31.18 -22.88
C SER A 202 -21.46 32.00 -24.16
N ALA A 203 -22.46 32.85 -24.18
CA ALA A 203 -22.68 33.81 -25.25
C ALA A 203 -21.48 34.76 -25.35
N ASN A 204 -20.86 34.68 -26.52
CA ASN A 204 -19.97 35.63 -27.18
C ASN A 204 -20.03 37.08 -26.61
N VAL A 205 -18.96 37.51 -25.94
CA VAL A 205 -18.55 38.92 -25.87
C VAL A 205 -17.05 38.98 -26.12
N PRO A 206 -16.57 39.59 -27.22
CA PRO A 206 -15.15 39.74 -27.46
C PRO A 206 -14.62 40.92 -26.63
N VAL A 207 -13.98 40.62 -25.49
CA VAL A 207 -13.05 41.57 -24.86
C VAL A 207 -11.66 41.24 -25.38
N ALA A 208 -11.16 42.11 -26.26
CA ALA A 208 -9.79 42.09 -26.72
C ALA A 208 -8.86 42.36 -25.52
N ILE A 209 -8.22 41.32 -25.02
CA ILE A 209 -7.06 41.44 -24.12
C ILE A 209 -5.85 41.11 -24.98
N GLU A 210 -5.10 42.14 -25.36
CA GLU A 210 -3.77 41.99 -25.93
C GLU A 210 -2.89 41.26 -24.89
N ARG A 211 -2.68 39.96 -25.11
CA ARG A 211 -1.68 39.18 -24.37
C ARG A 211 -0.34 39.35 -25.06
N THR A 212 0.51 40.17 -24.46
CA THR A 212 1.95 40.19 -24.70
C THR A 212 2.50 38.76 -24.53
N PRO A 213 3.28 38.22 -25.48
CA PRO A 213 3.81 36.87 -25.36
C PRO A 213 4.97 36.87 -24.36
N GLU A 214 4.67 36.59 -23.09
CA GLU A 214 5.69 36.33 -22.09
C GLU A 214 6.27 34.92 -22.33
N ALA A 215 7.59 34.88 -22.54
CA ALA A 215 8.31 33.70 -22.99
C ALA A 215 8.20 32.55 -21.99
N ARG A 216 7.61 31.43 -22.41
CA ARG A 216 7.69 30.15 -21.70
C ARG A 216 9.17 29.79 -21.46
N PRO A 217 9.60 29.47 -20.22
CA PRO A 217 10.94 28.95 -19.99
C PRO A 217 11.09 27.61 -20.75
N ALA A 218 12.12 27.52 -21.59
CA ALA A 218 12.38 26.36 -22.41
C ALA A 218 12.60 25.11 -21.52
N VAL A 219 11.84 24.05 -21.81
CA VAL A 219 12.05 22.71 -21.23
C VAL A 219 13.49 22.29 -21.50
N ARG A 220 14.29 22.10 -20.44
CA ARG A 220 15.68 21.65 -20.54
C ARG A 220 15.70 20.27 -21.19
N ARG A 221 16.29 20.17 -22.38
CA ARG A 221 16.48 18.89 -23.08
C ARG A 221 17.48 18.01 -22.32
N PRO A 222 17.26 16.69 -22.24
CA PRO A 222 18.20 15.76 -21.61
C PRO A 222 19.59 15.85 -22.25
N GLN A 223 20.61 16.21 -21.46
CA GLN A 223 22.00 16.39 -21.89
C GLN A 223 22.84 15.11 -21.71
N ASP A 224 22.25 13.95 -21.97
CA ASP A 224 22.86 12.64 -21.69
C ASP A 224 24.14 12.34 -22.49
N HIS A 225 24.37 13.09 -23.58
CA HIS A 225 25.53 12.95 -24.45
C HIS A 225 26.71 13.86 -24.09
N LEU A 226 26.60 14.72 -23.06
CA LEU A 226 27.70 15.61 -22.67
C LEU A 226 28.80 14.87 -21.86
N PRO A 227 30.08 15.21 -22.10
CA PRO A 227 31.21 14.62 -21.38
C PRO A 227 31.17 15.06 -19.90
N GLY A 228 30.75 14.14 -19.02
CA GLY A 228 30.67 14.33 -17.56
C GLY A 228 29.59 13.47 -16.89
N ASN A 229 28.62 13.00 -17.67
CA ASN A 229 27.51 12.19 -17.18
C ASN A 229 27.91 10.74 -16.84
N ARG A 230 27.14 10.11 -15.95
CA ARG A 230 27.41 8.75 -15.43
C ARG A 230 27.53 7.70 -16.56
N ALA A 231 26.84 7.93 -17.67
CA ALA A 231 26.89 7.10 -18.87
C ALA A 231 28.27 7.13 -19.57
N SER A 232 28.89 8.31 -19.73
CA SER A 232 30.22 8.41 -20.36
C SER A 232 31.30 7.79 -19.48
N ARG A 233 31.18 7.89 -18.14
CA ARG A 233 32.05 7.18 -17.19
C ARG A 233 31.96 5.65 -17.30
N ARG A 234 30.77 5.10 -17.58
CA ARG A 234 30.60 3.65 -17.79
C ARG A 234 31.19 3.19 -19.13
N ALA A 235 31.04 3.99 -20.20
CA ALA A 235 31.63 3.68 -21.50
C ALA A 235 33.17 3.70 -21.47
N ALA A 236 33.77 4.68 -20.80
CA ALA A 236 35.23 4.76 -20.63
C ALA A 236 35.79 3.56 -19.85
N LYS A 237 35.12 3.12 -18.77
CA LYS A 237 35.53 1.94 -17.99
C LYS A 237 35.52 0.64 -18.81
N ARG A 238 34.59 0.47 -19.76
CA ARG A 238 34.52 -0.72 -20.61
C ARG A 238 35.64 -0.79 -21.66
N LYS A 239 36.20 0.35 -22.07
CA LYS A 239 37.26 0.39 -23.10
C LYS A 239 38.67 0.13 -22.55
N GLY A 240 38.88 0.28 -21.24
CA GLY A 240 40.16 0.00 -20.56
C GLY A 240 40.40 -1.47 -20.21
N GLY A 241 39.37 -2.33 -20.25
CA GLY A 241 39.46 -3.72 -19.80
C GLY A 241 39.87 -4.74 -20.86
N ARG A 242 40.26 -4.31 -22.07
CA ARG A 242 40.67 -5.24 -23.14
C ARG A 242 42.05 -4.89 -23.66
N ARG A 243 43.09 -5.30 -22.92
CA ARG A 243 44.41 -5.62 -23.50
C ARG A 243 45.24 -6.47 -22.52
N ARG A 244 45.58 -7.65 -23.06
CA ARG A 244 46.44 -8.75 -22.56
C ARG A 244 45.80 -9.69 -21.56
#